data_AF-A0A9Q0INM2-F1
#
_entry.id   AF-A0A9Q0INM2-F1
#
_cell.length_a   1.000
_cell.length_b   1.000
_cell.length_c   1.000
_cell.angle_alpha   90.00
_cell.angle_beta   90.00
_cell.angle_gamma   90.00
#
_symmetry.space_group_name_H-M   'P 1'
#
loop_
_entity.id
_entity.type
_entity.pdbx_description
1 polymer ?
#
loop_
_entity_poly.entity_id
_entity_poly.type
_entity_poly.pdbx_seq_one_letter_code
_entity_poly.pdbx_strand_id
1 'polypeptide(L)' 'MEEIGSSYEGGLKNGRMDGTGEYTFPTGTRYVGETEQGVFHGRGMLHFPNGNKYQATWEKGLAKQVCVCVCLCMFHICHS' A
#
# COMPACT_ATOMS: atom_id res chain seq x y z
N MET A 1 17.25 -11.02 -17.93
CA MET A 1 16.69 -9.72 -18.32
C MET A 1 15.53 -9.51 -17.38
N GLU A 2 15.79 -8.91 -16.22
CA GLU A 2 14.76 -8.73 -15.19
C GLU A 2 13.88 -7.58 -15.67
N GLU A 3 12.70 -7.89 -16.18
CA GLU A 3 11.69 -6.90 -16.51
C GLU A 3 11.16 -6.33 -15.19
N ILE A 4 11.88 -5.36 -14.63
CA ILE A 4 11.48 -4.64 -13.43
C ILE A 4 10.32 -3.69 -13.77
N GLY A 5 9.19 -4.28 -14.17
CA GLY A 5 7.95 -3.58 -14.41
C GLY A 5 7.28 -3.25 -13.08
N SER A 6 7.00 -1.97 -12.86
CA SER A 6 5.97 -1.59 -11.90
C SER A 6 4.61 -1.88 -12.51
N SER A 7 3.80 -2.72 -11.87
CA SER A 7 2.40 -2.91 -12.25
C SER A 7 1.49 -2.14 -11.30
N TYR A 8 0.42 -1.58 -11.84
CA TYR A 8 -0.66 -0.98 -11.05
C TYR A 8 -1.98 -1.64 -11.44
N GLU A 9 -2.65 -2.23 -10.46
CA GLU A 9 -3.93 -2.89 -10.58
C GLU A 9 -4.94 -2.13 -9.71
N GLY A 10 -5.82 -1.35 -10.33
CA GLY A 10 -6.77 -0.54 -9.57
C GLY A 10 -7.65 0.36 -10.42
N GLY A 11 -8.37 1.23 -9.72
CA GLY A 11 -9.13 2.30 -10.36
C GLY A 11 -8.21 3.29 -11.07
N LEU A 12 -8.35 3.41 -12.38
CA LEU A 12 -7.83 4.56 -13.12
C LEU A 12 -9.00 5.38 -13.64
N LYS A 13 -8.99 6.68 -13.37
CA LYS A 13 -9.96 7.63 -13.89
C LYS A 13 -9.23 8.71 -14.67
N ASN A 14 -9.61 8.91 -15.93
CA ASN A 14 -8.94 9.86 -16.84
C ASN A 14 -7.42 9.64 -16.98
N GLY A 15 -6.96 8.38 -16.95
CA GLY A 15 -5.53 8.05 -17.04
C GLY A 15 -4.72 8.41 -15.79
N ARG A 16 -5.38 8.72 -14.67
CA ARG A 16 -4.74 8.90 -13.35
C ARG A 16 -5.23 7.84 -12.37
N MET A 17 -4.38 7.48 -11.42
CA MET A 17 -4.73 6.57 -10.32
C MET A 17 -5.81 7.26 -9.46
N ASP A 18 -7.01 6.71 -9.47
CA ASP A 18 -8.19 7.30 -8.83
C ASP A 18 -9.13 6.18 -8.37
N GLY A 19 -9.33 6.12 -7.06
CA GLY A 19 -9.94 5.00 -6.37
C GLY A 19 -8.92 4.08 -5.70
N THR A 20 -9.38 2.91 -5.30
CA THR A 20 -8.57 1.91 -4.60
C THR A 20 -7.77 1.09 -5.61
N GLY A 21 -6.48 0.90 -5.33
CA GLY A 21 -5.61 0.13 -6.21
C GLY A 21 -4.38 -0.42 -5.50
N GLU A 22 -3.75 -1.35 -6.17
CA GLU A 22 -2.52 -2.00 -5.82
C GLU A 22 -1.41 -1.55 -6.77
N TYR A 23 -0.32 -1.03 -6.23
CA TYR A 23 0.89 -0.71 -6.96
C TYR A 23 2.01 -1.66 -6.54
N THR A 24 2.45 -2.51 -7.45
CA THR A 24 3.63 -3.36 -7.23
C THR A 24 4.85 -2.65 -7.78
N PHE A 25 5.79 -2.35 -6.89
CA PHE A 25 7.07 -1.77 -7.21
C PHE A 25 8.02 -2.83 -7.77
N PRO A 26 8.94 -2.43 -8.66
CA PRO A 26 10.01 -3.31 -9.16
C PRO A 26 10.90 -3.88 -8.05
N THR A 27 10.95 -3.23 -6.89
CA THR A 27 11.69 -3.68 -5.72
C THR A 27 11.03 -4.87 -4.99
N GLY A 28 9.86 -5.32 -5.44
CA GLY A 28 9.03 -6.34 -4.77
C GLY A 28 8.14 -5.78 -3.65
N THR A 29 8.19 -4.47 -3.41
CA THR A 29 7.26 -3.79 -2.49
C THR A 29 5.91 -3.67 -3.17
N ARG A 30 4.81 -3.89 -2.45
CA ARG A 30 3.44 -3.75 -2.96
C ARG A 30 2.67 -2.76 -2.11
N TYR A 31 2.23 -1.65 -2.68
CA TYR A 31 1.32 -0.71 -2.04
C TYR A 31 -0.12 -1.08 -2.37
N VAL A 32 -1.02 -1.07 -1.40
CA VAL A 32 -2.45 -1.29 -1.61
C VAL A 32 -3.20 -0.20 -0.88
N GLY A 33 -3.90 0.67 -1.58
CA GLY A 33 -4.55 1.80 -0.93
C GLY A 33 -5.43 2.62 -1.85
N GLU A 34 -6.02 3.65 -1.25
CA GLU A 34 -6.78 4.64 -1.98
C GLU A 34 -5.83 5.66 -2.63
N THR A 35 -6.14 6.02 -3.86
CA THR A 35 -5.47 7.06 -4.62
C THR A 35 -6.52 8.00 -5.16
N GLU A 36 -6.24 9.29 -5.20
CA GLU A 36 -7.16 10.29 -5.73
C GLU A 36 -6.35 11.20 -6.64
N GLN A 37 -6.79 11.37 -7.89
CA GLN A 37 -6.12 12.23 -8.87
C GLN A 37 -4.61 11.98 -9.08
N GLY A 38 -4.12 10.77 -8.81
CA GLY A 38 -2.70 10.41 -8.92
C GLY A 38 -1.88 10.66 -7.66
N VAL A 39 -2.49 11.02 -6.53
CA VAL A 39 -1.82 11.07 -5.23
C VAL A 39 -2.39 10.03 -4.27
N PHE A 40 -1.55 9.53 -3.35
CA PHE A 40 -2.02 8.65 -2.29
C PHE A 40 -2.99 9.41 -1.38
N HIS A 41 -4.15 8.81 -1.12
CA HIS A 41 -5.21 9.36 -0.30
C HIS A 41 -5.83 8.27 0.58
N GLY A 42 -6.59 8.63 1.61
CA GLY A 42 -7.28 7.65 2.45
C GLY A 42 -6.32 6.68 3.15
N ARG A 43 -6.68 5.41 3.25
CA ARG A 43 -5.82 4.39 3.89
C ARG A 43 -5.08 3.57 2.84
N GLY A 44 -3.77 3.39 3.06
CA GLY A 44 -2.92 2.54 2.24
C GLY A 44 -2.07 1.59 3.08
N MET A 45 -1.60 0.50 2.48
CA MET A 45 -0.78 -0.54 3.10
C MET A 45 0.37 -0.90 2.17
N LEU A 46 1.59 -0.70 2.64
CA LEU A 46 2.82 -1.13 1.99
C LEU A 46 3.23 -2.49 2.52
N HIS A 47 3.31 -3.46 1.62
CA HIS A 47 3.87 -4.78 1.84
C HIS A 47 5.31 -4.78 1.35
N PHE A 48 6.23 -5.07 2.25
CA PHE A 48 7.63 -5.23 1.89
C PHE A 48 7.95 -6.72 1.66
N PRO A 49 8.89 -7.04 0.76
CA PRO A 49 9.32 -8.42 0.53
C PRO A 49 9.92 -9.06 1.79
N ASN A 50 10.37 -8.25 2.75
CA ASN A 50 10.86 -8.68 4.06
C ASN A 50 9.76 -9.24 4.98
N GLY A 51 8.49 -9.26 4.55
CA GLY A 51 7.34 -9.72 5.34
C GLY A 51 6.69 -8.65 6.23
N ASN A 52 7.29 -7.45 6.29
CA ASN A 52 6.75 -6.32 7.04
C ASN A 52 5.61 -5.63 6.29
N LYS A 53 4.58 -5.21 7.02
CA LYS A 53 3.46 -4.42 6.49
C LYS A 53 3.39 -3.07 7.19
N TYR A 54 3.25 -2.01 6.40
CA TYR A 54 3.18 -0.64 6.89
C TYR A 54 1.85 -0.07 6.42
N GLN A 55 0.88 0.04 7.32
CA GLN A 55 -0.36 0.73 7.03
C GLN A 55 -0.14 2.22 7.27
N ALA A 56 -0.49 3.06 6.30
CA ALA A 56 -0.41 4.51 6.44
C ALA A 56 -1.70 5.18 5.96
N THR A 57 -2.18 6.17 6.69
CA THR A 57 -3.24 7.08 6.21
C THR A 57 -2.58 8.23 5.45
N TRP A 58 -3.00 8.47 4.22
CA TRP A 58 -2.51 9.51 3.33
C TRP A 58 -3.56 10.61 3.15
N GLU A 59 -3.15 11.86 3.20
CA GLU A 59 -3.99 13.01 2.93
C GLU A 59 -3.25 13.90 1.94
N LYS A 60 -3.75 14.01 0.71
CA LYS A 60 -3.14 14.82 -0.38
C LYS A 60 -1.66 14.49 -0.62
N GLY A 61 -1.29 13.21 -0.54
CA GLY A 61 0.10 12.75 -0.69
C GLY A 61 0.96 12.84 0.59
N LEU A 62 0.42 13.32 1.71
CA LEU A 62 1.12 13.36 3.00
C LEU A 62 0.70 12.16 3.86
N ALA A 63 1.65 11.32 4.26
CA ALA A 63 1.41 10.27 5.25
C ALA A 63 1.16 10.89 6.63
N LYS A 64 -0.07 10.77 7.14
CA LYS A 64 -0.50 11.30 8.43
C LYS A 64 -0.28 10.32 9.58
N GLN A 65 -0.63 9.06 9.36
CA GLN A 65 -0.61 8.05 10.42
C GLN A 65 -0.05 6.76 9.89
N VAL A 66 1.14 6.39 10.36
CA VAL A 66 1.81 5.15 9.97
C VAL A 66 1.70 4.16 11.13
N CYS A 67 0.98 3.07 10.90
CA CYS A 67 0.92 1.92 11.79
C CYS A 67 1.74 0.78 11.15
N VAL A 68 2.84 0.42 11.80
CA VAL A 68 3.66 -0.73 11.40
C VAL A 68 3.02 -1.99 11.98
N CYS A 69 2.38 -2.77 11.11
CA CYS A 69 2.06 -4.16 11.41
C CYS A 69 3.28 -4.98 11.05
N VAL A 70 4.28 -4.96 11.92
CA VAL A 70 5.31 -6.00 11.87
C VAL A 70 4.59 -7.29 12.25
N CYS A 71 4.68 -8.32 11.42
CA CYS A 71 4.25 -9.67 11.78
C CYS A 71 5.21 -10.22 12.86
N LEU A 72 5.35 -9.52 13.98
CA LEU A 72 5.72 -10.16 15.23
C LEU A 72 4.55 -11.08 15.50
N CYS A 73 4.75 -12.37 15.23
CA CYS A 73 3.91 -13.47 15.68
C CYS A 73 3.80 -13.47 17.21
N MET A 74 3.19 -12.44 17.78
CA MET A 74 2.71 -12.43 19.15
C MET A 74 1.43 -13.25 19.12
N PHE A 75 1.62 -14.55 19.24
CA PHE A 75 0.78 -15.42 20.05
C PHE A 75 -0.05 -14.62 21.10
N HIS A 76 -1.32 -15.01 21.27
CA HIS A 76 -2.28 -14.55 22.29
C HIS A 76 -2.88 -13.13 22.06
N ILE A 77 -4.18 -12.89 21.89
CA ILE A 77 -5.38 -13.55 22.41
C ILE A 77 -6.55 -13.24 21.46
N CYS A 78 -7.20 -14.29 20.95
CA CYS A 78 -8.56 -14.22 20.41
C CYS A 78 -9.50 -14.04 21.61
N HIS A 79 -10.02 -12.84 21.84
CA HIS A 79 -10.98 -12.60 22.93
C HIS A 79 -12.37 -13.05 22.46
N SER A 80 -12.80 -14.20 22.98
CA SER A 80 -14.15 -14.76 22.85
C SER A 80 -15.14 -14.08 23.80
#